data_AF-A0A1V5TDZ2-F1
#
_entry.id   AF-A0A1V5TDZ2-F1
#
_cell.length_a   1.000
_cell.length_b   1.000
_cell.length_c   1.000
_cell.angle_alpha   90.00
_cell.angle_beta   90.00
_cell.angle_gamma   90.00
#
_symmetry.space_group_name_H-M   'P 1'
#
loop_
_entity.id
_entity.type
_entity.pdbx_description
1 polymer ?
#
loop_
_entity_poly.entity_id
_entity_poly.type
_entity_poly.pdbx_seq_one_letter_code
_entity_poly.pdbx_strand_id
1 'polypeptide(L)'
;MDFYTLMAGLTGGTSGASGASGKSSLSMILLMGGMFVVMYFVMIRPQKKKQKAEQEMRESVQVGDEITTIGGIFGRVVTVKEDSLVIETGADRNKIKIAKWAVSVNNTAQEKLEAERQAAKEAQEAEKQAKMEEARANSKFKRKKSKKDNDGADDE
;
A
#
# COMPACT_ATOMS: atom_id res chain seq x y z
N MET A 1 32.54 -4.40 -5.75
CA MET A 1 32.87 -3.47 -4.64
C MET A 1 32.16 -4.01 -3.42
N ASP A 2 32.86 -4.87 -2.70
CA ASP A 2 32.25 -5.69 -1.66
C ASP A 2 32.06 -4.90 -0.38
N PHE A 3 31.09 -5.33 0.43
CA PHE A 3 30.68 -4.69 1.68
C PHE A 3 31.85 -4.45 2.65
N TYR A 4 32.92 -5.24 2.54
CA TYR A 4 34.15 -5.11 3.31
C TYR A 4 34.96 -3.85 2.95
N THR A 5 34.95 -3.44 1.68
CA THR A 5 35.64 -2.21 1.23
C THR A 5 34.85 -0.96 1.62
N LEU A 6 33.53 -1.04 1.68
CA LEU A 6 32.66 0.03 2.18
C LEU A 6 32.77 0.20 3.70
N MET A 7 32.98 -0.89 4.44
CA MET A 7 33.26 -0.85 5.88
C MET A 7 34.68 -0.34 6.19
N ALA A 8 35.69 -0.69 5.39
CA ALA A 8 37.05 -0.19 5.57
C ALA A 8 37.18 1.32 5.29
N GLY A 9 36.35 1.88 4.41
CA GLY A 9 36.32 3.33 4.15
C GLY A 9 35.67 4.16 5.26
N LEU A 10 34.82 3.56 6.09
CA LEU A 10 34.14 4.24 7.19
C LEU A 10 34.95 4.23 8.50
N THR A 11 35.94 3.34 8.64
CA THR A 11 36.79 3.25 9.84
C THR A 11 38.00 4.19 9.82
N GLY A 12 38.19 4.98 8.74
CA GLY A 12 39.37 5.83 8.54
C GLY A 12 39.23 7.30 8.96
N GLY A 13 38.11 7.73 9.52
CA GLY A 13 37.85 9.16 9.73
C GLY A 13 36.95 9.50 10.90
N THR A 14 37.42 9.28 12.14
CA THR A 14 36.85 9.96 13.32
C THR A 14 37.97 10.51 14.20
N SER A 15 38.54 11.64 13.77
CA SER A 15 39.39 12.47 14.61
C SER A 15 38.58 13.68 15.06
N GLY A 16 38.21 13.73 16.34
CA GLY A 16 37.65 14.93 16.96
C GLY A 16 36.56 14.70 18.00
N ALA A 17 36.90 14.14 19.16
CA ALA A 17 36.15 14.38 20.41
C ALA A 17 37.04 14.06 21.62
N SER A 18 37.81 15.06 22.04
CA SER A 18 38.59 15.07 23.26
C SER A 18 37.68 15.23 24.51
N GLY A 19 37.70 14.22 25.39
CA GLY A 19 37.77 14.34 26.85
C GLY A 19 36.66 15.08 27.64
N ALA A 20 35.82 14.31 28.34
CA ALA A 20 35.34 14.62 29.69
C ALA A 20 34.94 13.32 30.42
N SER A 21 35.71 12.89 31.42
CA SER A 21 35.64 11.61 32.14
C SER A 21 34.30 11.23 32.80
N GLY A 22 34.00 9.92 32.84
CA GLY A 22 33.17 9.25 33.86
C GLY A 22 31.65 9.42 33.79
N LYS A 23 31.15 10.66 33.67
CA LYS A 23 29.73 10.95 33.32
C LYS A 23 29.48 10.84 31.81
N SER A 24 30.54 10.90 31.01
CA SER A 24 30.54 10.73 29.56
C SER A 24 30.32 9.28 29.13
N SER A 25 30.77 8.28 29.88
CA SER A 25 30.55 6.87 29.48
C SER A 25 29.09 6.45 29.59
N LEU A 26 28.38 6.83 30.65
CA LEU A 26 26.95 6.54 30.80
C LEU A 26 26.11 7.37 29.81
N SER A 27 26.46 8.64 29.58
CA SER A 27 25.79 9.47 28.57
C SER A 27 26.09 9.03 27.14
N MET A 28 27.28 8.48 26.86
CA MET A 28 27.64 7.89 25.57
C MET A 28 26.96 6.54 25.36
N ILE A 29 26.81 5.70 26.39
CA ILE A 29 25.99 4.47 26.36
C ILE A 29 24.50 4.80 26.20
N LEU A 30 23.99 5.85 26.86
CA LEU A 30 22.62 6.33 26.68
C LEU A 30 22.40 6.88 25.26
N LEU A 31 23.37 7.61 24.71
CA LEU A 31 23.31 8.13 23.34
C LEU A 31 23.36 6.98 22.32
N MET A 32 24.25 6.00 22.52
CA MET A 32 24.34 4.82 21.66
C MET A 32 23.10 3.93 21.76
N GLY A 33 22.65 3.65 22.98
CA GLY A 33 21.44 2.88 23.26
C GLY A 33 20.19 3.57 22.73
N GLY A 34 20.08 4.89 22.90
CA GLY A 34 18.99 5.70 22.37
C GLY A 34 18.91 5.64 20.84
N MET A 35 20.06 5.71 20.15
CA MET A 35 20.13 5.53 18.69
C MET A 35 19.66 4.13 18.27
N PHE A 36 20.10 3.07 18.96
CA PHE A 36 19.64 1.71 18.68
C PHE A 36 18.14 1.53 18.95
N VAL A 37 17.61 2.13 20.01
CA VAL A 37 16.18 2.08 20.33
C VAL A 37 15.35 2.77 19.26
N VAL A 38 15.76 3.96 18.80
CA VAL A 38 15.07 4.68 17.72
C VAL A 38 15.15 3.91 16.41
N MET A 39 16.32 3.38 16.04
CA MET A 39 16.50 2.58 14.82
C MET A 39 15.66 1.29 14.86
N TYR A 40 15.64 0.59 15.99
CA TYR A 40 14.82 -0.61 16.22
C TYR A 40 13.32 -0.29 16.08
N PHE A 41 12.86 0.81 16.70
CA PHE A 41 11.45 1.18 16.70
C PHE A 41 10.96 1.63 15.32
N VAL A 42 11.80 2.35 14.57
CA VAL A 42 11.49 2.81 13.22
C VAL A 42 11.52 1.66 12.21
N MET A 43 12.33 0.62 12.38
CA MET A 43 12.43 -0.49 11.43
C MET A 43 11.42 -1.63 11.69
N ILE A 44 11.17 -1.99 12.97
CA ILE A 44 10.30 -3.13 13.31
C ILE A 44 8.81 -2.85 13.10
N ARG A 45 8.37 -1.63 13.37
CA ARG A 45 6.96 -1.23 13.17
C ARG A 45 6.52 -1.31 11.69
N PRO A 46 7.27 -0.79 10.70
CA PRO A 46 6.91 -0.95 9.30
C PRO A 46 7.17 -2.37 8.77
N GLN A 47 8.21 -3.08 9.24
CA GLN A 47 8.50 -4.43 8.78
C GLN A 47 7.37 -5.42 9.11
N LYS A 48 6.86 -5.40 10.35
CA LYS A 48 5.75 -6.29 10.74
C LYS A 48 4.48 -6.03 9.92
N LYS A 49 4.19 -4.77 9.56
CA LYS A 49 3.06 -4.44 8.68
C LYS A 49 3.25 -4.97 7.26
N LYS A 50 4.45 -4.82 6.68
CA LYS A 50 4.75 -5.33 5.34
C LYS A 50 4.69 -6.85 5.28
N GLN A 51 5.26 -7.53 6.28
CA GLN A 51 5.21 -9.00 6.37
C GLN A 51 3.78 -9.53 6.49
N LYS A 52 2.95 -8.90 7.34
CA LYS A 52 1.53 -9.29 7.46
C LYS A 52 0.76 -9.07 6.17
N ALA A 53 0.95 -7.92 5.50
CA ALA A 53 0.28 -7.64 4.23
C ALA A 53 0.68 -8.62 3.11
N GLU A 54 1.97 -8.98 3.03
CA GLU A 54 2.44 -10.02 2.09
C GLU A 54 1.87 -11.41 2.42
N GLN A 55 1.74 -11.73 3.71
CA GLN A 55 1.20 -13.00 4.15
C GLN A 55 -0.31 -13.10 3.89
N GLU A 56 -1.07 -12.05 4.19
CA GLU A 56 -2.51 -11.94 3.88
C GLU A 56 -2.77 -12.04 2.37
N MET A 57 -1.94 -11.40 1.54
CA MET A 57 -2.04 -11.51 0.08
C MET A 57 -1.86 -12.97 -0.37
N ARG A 58 -0.87 -13.67 0.19
CA ARG A 58 -0.61 -15.09 -0.12
C ARG A 58 -1.70 -16.03 0.38
N GLU A 59 -2.38 -15.69 1.48
CA GLU A 59 -3.52 -16.44 2.01
C GLU A 59 -4.81 -16.19 1.22
N SER A 60 -4.92 -15.02 0.57
CA SER A 60 -6.07 -14.68 -0.27
C SER A 60 -6.10 -15.42 -1.61
N VAL A 61 -5.05 -16.16 -1.97
CA VAL A 61 -4.95 -16.92 -3.23
C VAL A 61 -5.89 -18.10 -3.21
N GLN A 62 -6.74 -18.21 -4.24
CA GLN A 62 -7.73 -19.27 -4.37
C GLN A 62 -7.44 -20.19 -5.57
N VAL A 63 -8.11 -21.34 -5.59
CA VAL A 63 -8.07 -22.25 -6.74
C VAL A 63 -8.74 -21.58 -7.93
N GLY A 64 -8.07 -21.58 -9.08
CA GLY A 64 -8.53 -20.92 -10.29
C GLY A 64 -7.88 -19.56 -10.57
N ASP A 65 -7.18 -18.98 -9.59
CA ASP A 65 -6.47 -17.72 -9.77
C ASP A 65 -5.26 -17.88 -10.71
N GLU A 66 -5.04 -16.87 -11.53
CA GLU A 66 -3.83 -16.76 -12.34
C GLU A 66 -2.78 -15.97 -11.56
N ILE A 67 -1.64 -16.61 -11.31
CA ILE A 67 -0.58 -16.06 -10.47
C ILE A 67 0.73 -15.94 -11.23
N THR A 68 1.49 -14.93 -10.85
CA THR A 68 2.87 -14.73 -11.27
C THR A 68 3.78 -15.01 -10.08
N THR A 69 4.70 -15.95 -10.27
CA THR A 69 5.70 -16.29 -9.25
C THR A 69 6.88 -15.31 -9.27
N ILE A 70 7.69 -15.30 -8.21
CA ILE A 70 8.88 -14.44 -8.10
C ILE A 70 9.88 -14.70 -9.25
N GLY A 71 9.93 -15.93 -9.77
CA GLY A 71 10.76 -16.31 -10.91
C GLY A 71 10.20 -15.93 -12.28
N GLY A 72 9.08 -15.20 -12.34
CA GLY A 72 8.43 -14.79 -13.59
C GLY A 72 7.63 -15.90 -14.29
N ILE A 73 7.33 -17.00 -13.59
CA ILE A 73 6.48 -18.07 -14.12
C ILE A 73 5.02 -17.68 -13.92
N PHE A 74 4.26 -17.72 -15.01
CA PHE A 74 2.82 -17.54 -15.04
C PHE A 74 2.12 -18.90 -15.02
N GLY A 75 1.10 -19.04 -14.19
CA GLY A 75 0.32 -20.27 -14.13
C GLY A 75 -0.98 -20.12 -13.36
N ARG A 76 -1.85 -21.11 -13.53
CA ARG A 76 -3.14 -21.18 -12.83
C ARG A 76 -3.04 -22.05 -11.60
N VAL A 77 -3.59 -21.59 -10.48
CA VAL A 77 -3.63 -22.36 -9.23
C VAL A 77 -4.66 -23.48 -9.34
N VAL A 78 -4.24 -24.73 -9.11
CA VAL A 78 -5.11 -25.91 -9.15
C VAL A 78 -5.41 -26.43 -7.75
N THR A 79 -4.49 -26.24 -6.82
CA THR A 79 -4.63 -26.70 -5.44
C THR A 79 -3.85 -25.78 -4.51
N VAL A 80 -4.49 -25.36 -3.42
CA VAL A 80 -3.88 -24.56 -2.36
C VAL A 80 -3.74 -25.43 -1.11
N LYS A 81 -2.56 -25.41 -0.49
CA LYS A 81 -2.29 -25.93 0.85
C LYS A 81 -1.72 -24.81 1.71
N GLU A 82 -1.53 -25.06 3.01
CA GLU A 82 -1.07 -24.04 3.97
C GLU A 82 0.28 -23.42 3.58
N ASP A 83 1.30 -24.25 3.29
CA ASP A 83 2.65 -23.79 2.95
C ASP A 83 3.04 -23.93 1.48
N SER A 84 2.24 -24.65 0.68
CA SER A 84 2.55 -24.94 -0.71
C SER A 84 1.32 -24.89 -1.59
N LEU A 85 1.52 -24.66 -2.88
CA LEU A 85 0.45 -24.62 -3.87
C LEU A 85 0.91 -25.29 -5.16
N VAL A 86 -0.05 -25.87 -5.87
CA VAL A 86 0.18 -26.55 -7.14
C VAL A 86 -0.37 -25.67 -8.24
N ILE A 87 0.49 -25.29 -9.16
CA ILE A 87 0.15 -24.51 -10.35
C ILE A 87 0.26 -25.35 -11.60
N GLU A 88 -0.61 -25.08 -12.56
CA GLU A 88 -0.46 -25.52 -13.95
C GLU A 88 0.18 -24.39 -14.76
N THR A 89 1.30 -24.69 -15.41
CA THR A 89 2.06 -23.73 -16.24
C THR A 89 2.28 -24.29 -17.65
N GLY A 90 2.34 -23.40 -18.64
CA GLY A 90 2.62 -23.72 -20.03
C GLY A 90 1.46 -24.39 -20.79
N ALA A 91 1.68 -24.66 -22.08
CA ALA A 91 0.70 -25.30 -22.96
C ALA A 91 0.44 -26.77 -22.57
N ASP A 92 1.44 -27.45 -22.02
CA ASP A 92 1.39 -28.87 -21.66
C ASP A 92 0.69 -29.14 -20.31
N ARG A 93 0.21 -28.08 -19.64
CA ARG A 93 -0.45 -28.15 -18.32
C ARG A 93 0.36 -28.89 -17.27
N ASN A 94 1.67 -28.63 -17.25
CA ASN A 94 2.55 -29.25 -16.27
C ASN A 94 2.22 -28.75 -14.86
N LYS A 95 1.98 -29.69 -13.94
CA LYS A 95 1.69 -29.43 -12.54
C LYS A 95 2.98 -29.29 -11.76
N ILE A 96 3.24 -28.09 -11.24
CA ILE A 96 4.43 -27.80 -10.44
C ILE A 96 3.99 -27.39 -9.05
N LYS A 97 4.60 -28.02 -8.04
CA LYS A 97 4.42 -27.60 -6.65
C LYS A 97 5.43 -26.51 -6.32
N ILE A 98 4.94 -25.37 -5.88
CA ILE A 98 5.75 -24.24 -5.41
C ILE A 98 5.36 -23.87 -3.99
N ALA A 99 6.28 -23.22 -3.28
CA ALA A 99 5.99 -22.72 -1.95
C ALA A 99 5.05 -21.51 -2.02
N LYS A 100 4.19 -21.34 -1.01
CA LYS A 100 3.23 -20.24 -0.97
C LYS A 100 3.92 -18.86 -0.91
N TRP A 101 5.13 -18.80 -0.36
CA TRP A 101 5.94 -17.58 -0.37
C TRP A 101 6.42 -17.17 -1.76
N ALA A 102 6.45 -18.08 -2.73
CA ALA A 102 6.93 -17.81 -4.08
C ALA A 102 5.91 -17.09 -4.97
N VAL A 103 4.70 -16.84 -4.47
CA VAL A 103 3.68 -16.03 -5.15
C VAL A 103 4.05 -14.55 -5.01
N SER A 104 4.23 -13.89 -6.15
CA SER A 104 4.58 -12.47 -6.22
C SER A 104 3.34 -11.62 -6.44
N VAL A 105 2.51 -12.01 -7.42
CA VAL A 105 1.30 -11.28 -7.81
C VAL A 105 0.18 -12.28 -8.10
N ASN A 106 -1.02 -11.97 -7.62
CA ASN A 106 -2.25 -12.62 -8.05
C ASN A 106 -2.93 -11.73 -9.08
N ASN A 107 -2.84 -12.10 -10.36
CA ASN A 107 -3.31 -11.28 -11.47
C ASN A 107 -4.85 -11.15 -11.44
N THR A 108 -5.56 -12.23 -11.10
CA THR A 108 -7.02 -12.23 -10.96
C THR A 108 -7.52 -11.34 -9.81
N ALA A 109 -6.78 -11.30 -8.70
CA ALA A 109 -7.11 -10.42 -7.57
C ALA A 109 -6.82 -8.94 -7.88
N GLN A 110 -5.76 -8.64 -8.66
CA GLN A 110 -5.42 -7.27 -9.07
C GLN A 110 -6.51 -6.69 -9.97
N GLU A 111 -6.97 -7.44 -10.98
CA GLU A 111 -8.05 -6.99 -11.88
C GLU A 111 -9.36 -6.70 -11.13
N LYS A 112 -9.70 -7.52 -10.12
CA LYS A 112 -10.90 -7.28 -9.28
C LYS A 112 -10.76 -6.04 -8.41
N LEU A 113 -9.60 -5.83 -7.78
CA LEU A 113 -9.31 -4.65 -6.97
C LEU A 113 -9.35 -3.35 -7.80
N GLU A 114 -8.90 -3.42 -9.06
CA GLU A 114 -8.95 -2.30 -10.00
C GLU A 114 -10.38 -2.02 -10.49
N ALA A 115 -11.15 -3.07 -10.79
CA ALA A 115 -12.56 -2.96 -11.17
C ALA A 115 -13.42 -2.39 -10.04
N GLU A 116 -13.24 -2.84 -8.79
CA GLU A 116 -13.94 -2.27 -7.63
C GLU A 116 -13.55 -0.81 -7.37
N ARG A 117 -12.28 -0.45 -7.56
CA ARG A 117 -11.83 0.94 -7.46
C ARG A 117 -12.41 1.84 -8.55
N GLN A 118 -12.61 1.33 -9.76
CA GLN A 118 -13.26 2.07 -10.84
C GLN A 118 -14.75 2.22 -10.57
N ALA A 119 -15.46 1.15 -10.23
CA ALA A 119 -16.88 1.20 -9.88
C ALA A 119 -17.17 2.11 -8.68
N ALA A 120 -16.31 2.12 -7.65
CA ALA A 120 -16.46 3.01 -6.49
C ALA A 120 -16.22 4.49 -6.84
N LYS A 121 -15.29 4.78 -7.77
CA LYS A 121 -15.06 6.15 -8.25
C LYS A 121 -16.23 6.64 -9.10
N GLU A 122 -16.73 5.79 -9.99
CA GLU A 122 -17.90 6.09 -10.84
C GLU A 122 -19.17 6.30 -10.01
N ALA A 123 -19.40 5.47 -8.97
CA ALA A 123 -20.52 5.65 -8.05
C ALA A 123 -20.42 6.95 -7.23
N GLN A 124 -19.23 7.29 -6.73
CA GLN A 124 -19.02 8.56 -6.01
C GLN A 124 -19.14 9.78 -6.92
N GLU A 125 -18.76 9.65 -8.19
CA GLU A 125 -18.87 10.74 -9.16
C GLU A 125 -20.32 10.94 -9.61
N ALA A 126 -21.07 9.86 -9.85
CA ALA A 126 -22.50 9.91 -10.12
C ALA A 126 -23.30 10.51 -8.95
N GLU A 127 -22.96 10.15 -7.71
CA GLU A 127 -23.61 10.72 -6.52
C GLU A 127 -23.28 12.22 -6.33
N LYS A 128 -22.05 12.63 -6.65
CA LYS A 128 -21.65 14.06 -6.65
C LYS A 128 -22.36 14.84 -7.76
N GLN A 129 -22.48 14.28 -8.96
CA GLN A 129 -23.17 14.92 -10.08
C GLN A 129 -24.67 15.06 -9.81
N ALA A 130 -25.33 14.03 -9.25
CA ALA A 130 -26.73 14.09 -8.85
C ALA A 130 -26.98 15.16 -7.76
N LYS A 131 -26.12 15.24 -6.74
CA LYS A 131 -26.20 16.27 -5.70
C LYS A 131 -25.93 17.68 -6.23
N MET A 132 -25.02 17.83 -7.20
CA MET A 132 -24.76 19.11 -7.87
C MET A 132 -25.92 19.54 -8.78
N GLU A 133 -26.57 18.59 -9.44
CA GLU A 133 -27.75 18.86 -10.28
C GLU A 133 -28.97 19.24 -9.44
N GLU A 134 -29.20 18.56 -8.32
CA GLU A 134 -30.26 18.88 -7.35
C GLU A 134 -30.02 20.27 -6.71
N ALA A 135 -28.78 20.59 -6.34
CA ALA A 135 -28.39 21.92 -5.86
C ALA A 135 -28.57 23.01 -6.94
N ARG A 136 -28.33 22.67 -8.22
CA ARG A 136 -28.53 23.58 -9.36
C ARG A 136 -30.01 23.77 -9.70
N ALA A 137 -30.85 22.77 -9.47
CA ALA A 137 -32.31 22.87 -9.63
C ALA A 137 -32.94 23.74 -8.53
N ASN A 138 -32.54 23.52 -7.27
CA ASN A 138 -33.06 24.28 -6.13
C ASN A 138 -32.66 25.77 -6.20
N SER A 139 -31.45 26.08 -6.68
CA SER A 139 -31.00 27.48 -6.86
C SER A 139 -31.73 28.22 -7.99
N LYS A 140 -32.15 27.54 -9.05
CA LYS A 140 -32.98 28.12 -10.12
C LYS A 140 -34.42 28.38 -9.67
N PHE A 141 -34.97 27.49 -8.84
CA PHE A 141 -36.31 27.66 -8.27
C PHE A 141 -36.37 28.87 -7.30
N LYS A 142 -35.35 29.05 -6.47
CA LYS A 142 -35.23 30.21 -5.56
C LYS A 142 -35.07 31.55 -6.28
N ARG A 143 -34.33 31.61 -7.40
CA ARG A 143 -34.17 32.83 -8.22
C ARG A 143 -35.43 33.23 -8.97
N LYS A 144 -36.30 32.26 -9.35
CA LYS A 144 -37.55 32.55 -10.06
C LYS A 144 -38.65 33.07 -9.12
N LYS A 145 -38.64 32.66 -7.85
CA LYS A 145 -39.56 33.17 -6.82
C LYS A 145 -39.25 34.63 -6.44
N SER A 146 -37.97 34.97 -6.27
CA SER A 146 -37.53 36.35 -5.96
C SER A 146 -37.83 37.39 -7.07
N LYS A 147 -38.09 36.96 -8.31
CA LYS A 147 -38.37 37.89 -9.43
C LYS A 147 -39.86 38.18 -9.63
N LYS A 148 -40.76 37.35 -9.09
CA LYS A 148 -42.21 37.55 -9.22
C LYS A 148 -42.76 38.55 -8.19
N ASP A 149 -42.02 38.81 -7.13
CA ASP A 149 -42.46 39.66 -6.02
C ASP A 149 -42.07 41.16 -6.20
N ASN A 150 -41.28 41.51 -7.22
CA ASN A 150 -40.77 42.87 -7.45
C ASN A 150 -41.34 43.59 -8.69
N ASP A 151 -42.19 42.93 -9.49
CA ASP A 151 -42.83 43.52 -10.68
C ASP A 151 -44.29 43.95 -10.40
N GLY A 152 -44.72 43.95 -9.13
CA GLY A 152 -46.12 44.23 -8.72
C GLY A 152 -46.31 45.48 -7.87
N ALA A 153 -45.34 46.40 -7.83
CA ALA A 153 -45.38 47.58 -6.95
C ALA A 153 -45.45 48.93 -7.71
N ASP A 154 -45.70 48.93 -9.02
CA ASP A 154 -45.66 50.14 -9.86
C ASP A 154 -47.03 50.51 -10.50
N ASP A 155 -48.15 49.99 -9.98
CA ASP A 155 -49.50 50.44 -10.37
C ASP A 155 -50.26 51.03 -9.15
N GLU A 156 -49.93 52.27 -8.75
CA GLU A 156 -50.83 53.23 -8.09
C GLU A 156 -50.63 54.63 -8.67
#